data_AF-A0A951XM42-F1
#
_entry.id   AF-A0A951XM42-F1
#
_cell.length_a   1.000
_cell.length_b   1.000
_cell.length_c   1.000
_cell.angle_alpha   90.00
_cell.angle_beta   90.00
_cell.angle_gamma   90.00
#
_symmetry.space_group_name_H-M   'P 1'
#
loop_
_entity.id
_entity.type
_entity.pdbx_description
1 polymer ?
#
loop_
_entity_poly.entity_id
_entity_poly.type
_entity_poly.pdbx_seq_one_letter_code
_entity_poly.pdbx_strand_id
1 'polypeptide(L)' 'MIVIRRLVDRHRAYTAIFLKGEPARIFPTTEQEHGRILQIYLQDRKYEGVHNDFSEYDLGAAPSGGRDF' A
#
# COMPACT_ATOMS: atom_id res chain seq x y z
N MET A 1 4.28 10.76 5.81
CA MET A 1 3.99 9.59 4.96
C MET A 1 3.86 8.39 5.86
N ILE A 2 2.69 7.74 5.86
CA ILE A 2 2.47 6.45 6.52
C ILE A 2 2.98 5.36 5.58
N VAL A 3 3.64 4.34 6.11
CA VAL A 3 4.04 3.17 5.31
C VAL A 3 3.34 1.95 5.87
N ILE A 4 2.60 1.24 5.02
CA ILE A 4 1.90 0.01 5.37
C ILE A 4 2.46 -1.11 4.48
N ARG A 5 2.97 -2.17 5.10
CA ARG A 5 3.56 -3.31 4.38
C ARG A 5 2.96 -4.63 4.87
N ARG A 6 2.84 -5.57 3.94
CA ARG A 6 2.55 -6.97 4.26
C ARG A 6 3.86 -7.69 4.57
N LEU A 7 3.93 -8.33 5.72
CA LEU A 7 5.01 -9.23 6.09
C LEU A 7 4.48 -10.66 6.10
N VAL A 8 5.32 -11.61 5.72
CA VAL A 8 4.98 -13.04 5.76
C VAL A 8 6.12 -13.81 6.38
N ASP A 9 5.79 -14.76 7.23
CA ASP A 9 6.70 -15.85 7.62
C ASP A 9 6.20 -17.17 7.04
N ARG A 10 6.81 -18.29 7.45
CA ARG A 10 6.45 -19.63 6.96
C ARG A 10 5.01 -20.05 7.30
N HIS A 11 4.39 -19.43 8.30
CA HIS A 11 3.14 -19.88 8.91
C HIS A 11 2.04 -18.82 8.92
N ARG A 12 2.38 -17.52 8.87
CA ARG A 12 1.47 -16.41 9.12
C ARG A 12 1.82 -15.19 8.27
N ALA A 13 0.80 -14.39 8.01
CA ALA A 13 0.93 -13.06 7.44
C ALA A 13 0.63 -12.01 8.50
N TYR A 14 1.26 -10.85 8.33
CA TYR A 14 1.17 -9.71 9.24
C TYR A 14 1.00 -8.43 8.44
N THR A 15 0.38 -7.44 9.06
CA THR A 15 0.42 -6.06 8.60
C THR A 15 1.35 -5.27 9.51
N ALA A 16 2.28 -4.54 8.91
CA ALA A 16 3.18 -3.62 9.60
C ALA A 16 2.86 -2.18 9.20
N ILE A 17 2.60 -1.33 10.19
CA ILE A 17 2.32 0.10 10.04
C ILE A 17 3.48 0.88 10.65
N PHE A 18 4.09 1.74 9.84
CA PHE A 18 5.20 2.59 10.22
C PHE A 18 4.78 4.06 10.14
N LEU A 19 4.91 4.76 11.27
CA LEU A 19 4.69 6.19 11.39
C LEU A 19 6.00 6.84 11.84
N LYS A 20 6.34 7.99 11.25
CA LYS A 20 7.59 8.70 11.59
C LYS A 20 7.56 9.12 13.06
N GLY A 21 8.53 8.65 13.84
CA GLY A 21 8.67 8.98 15.25
C GLY A 21 7.90 8.07 16.21
N GLU A 22 7.14 7.10 15.69
CA GLU A 22 6.39 6.14 16.50
C GLU A 22 6.98 4.72 16.35
N PRO A 23 6.89 3.87 17.39
CA PRO A 23 7.19 2.45 17.24
C PRO A 23 6.33 1.80 16.16
N ALA A 24 6.94 0.90 15.39
CA ALA A 24 6.22 0.13 14.39
C ALA A 24 5.11 -0.71 15.05
N ARG A 25 3.91 -0.70 14.45
CA ARG A 25 2.81 -1.58 14.86
C ARG A 25 2.74 -2.75 13.91
N ILE A 26 3.00 -3.96 14.44
CA ILE A 26 3.01 -5.20 13.66
C ILE A 26 2.05 -6.17 14.31
N PHE A 27 1.07 -6.65 13.55
CA PHE A 27 0.05 -7.58 14.05
C PHE A 27 -0.37 -8.57 12.97
N PRO A 28 -0.75 -9.80 13.36
CA PRO A 28 -1.14 -10.83 12.39
C PRO A 28 -2.41 -10.41 11.66
N THR A 29 -2.46 -10.67 10.35
CA THR A 29 -3.60 -10.36 9.49
C THR A 29 -3.71 -11.37 8.36
N THR A 30 -4.92 -11.73 7.99
CA THR A 30 -5.26 -12.37 6.72
C THR A 30 -5.05 -11.41 5.54
N GLU A 31 -5.10 -11.93 4.32
CA GLU A 31 -5.02 -11.10 3.11
C GLU A 31 -6.21 -10.14 2.98
N GLN A 32 -7.41 -10.60 3.35
CA GLN A 32 -8.63 -9.81 3.35
C GLN A 32 -8.54 -8.64 4.35
N GLU A 33 -8.05 -8.91 5.57
CA GLU A 33 -7.85 -7.88 6.58
C GLU A 33 -6.79 -6.86 6.14
N HIS A 34 -5.68 -7.33 5.56
CA HIS A 34 -4.65 -6.45 5.01
C HIS A 34 -5.22 -5.52 3.92
N GLY A 35 -5.96 -6.08 2.96
CA GLY A 35 -6.62 -5.29 1.91
C GLY A 35 -7.61 -4.27 2.48
N ARG A 36 -8.36 -4.64 3.52
CA ARG A 36 -9.27 -3.71 4.20
C ARG A 36 -8.52 -2.58 4.91
N ILE A 37 -7.37 -2.87 5.52
CA ILE A 37 -6.51 -1.86 6.13
C ILE A 37 -5.99 -0.88 5.07
N LEU A 38 -5.52 -1.37 3.91
CA LEU A 38 -5.09 -0.51 2.82
C LEU A 38 -6.20 0.44 2.37
N GLN A 39 -7.45 -0.04 2.25
CA GLN A 39 -8.60 0.79 1.90
C GLN A 39 -8.89 1.88 2.95
N ILE A 40 -8.83 1.54 4.24
CA ILE A 40 -9.07 2.52 5.32
C ILE A 40 -8.05 3.67 5.26
N TYR A 41 -6.80 3.36 4.94
CA TYR A 41 -5.73 4.34 4.82
C TYR A 41 -5.53 4.91 3.41
N LEU A 42 -6.43 4.60 2.47
CA LEU A 42 -6.38 5.04 1.07
C LEU A 42 -5.04 4.69 0.39
N GLN A 43 -4.51 3.50 0.67
CA GLN A 43 -3.26 2.94 0.12
C GLN A 43 -3.52 1.81 -0.89
N ASP A 44 -4.78 1.51 -1.23
CA ASP A 44 -5.14 0.39 -2.12
C ASP A 44 -5.16 0.77 -3.61
N ARG A 45 -5.22 2.07 -3.94
CA ARG A 45 -5.29 2.59 -5.31
C ARG A 45 -4.98 4.09 -5.34
N LYS A 46 -4.98 4.69 -6.53
CA LYS A 46 -4.91 6.15 -6.70
C LYS A 46 -6.19 6.80 -6.16
N TYR A 47 -6.04 7.82 -5.32
CA TYR A 47 -7.12 8.66 -4.84
C TYR A 47 -6.78 10.13 -5.12
N GLU A 48 -7.78 10.92 -5.49
CA GLU A 48 -7.60 12.34 -5.75
C GLU A 48 -7.17 13.07 -4.46
N GLY A 49 -6.12 13.90 -4.56
CA GLY A 49 -5.60 14.66 -3.42
C GLY A 49 -4.86 13.84 -2.36
N VAL A 50 -4.69 12.52 -2.54
CA VAL A 50 -3.97 11.65 -1.60
C VAL A 50 -2.61 11.28 -2.17
N HIS A 51 -1.56 11.57 -1.41
CA HIS A 51 -0.21 11.13 -1.74
C HIS A 51 0.08 9.74 -1.16
N ASN A 52 0.15 8.74 -2.04
CA ASN A 52 0.45 7.34 -1.76
C ASN A 52 1.31 6.71 -2.88
N ASP A 53 1.70 5.44 -2.73
CA ASP A 53 2.51 4.69 -3.70
C ASP A 53 1.92 4.80 -5.14
N PHE A 54 0.60 4.83 -5.32
CA PHE A 54 -0.01 4.94 -6.66
C PHE A 54 0.10 6.33 -7.28
N SER A 55 0.06 7.38 -6.46
CA SER A 55 0.25 8.76 -6.93
C SER A 55 1.71 9.12 -7.19
N GLU A 56 2.64 8.49 -6.46
CA GLU A 56 4.08 8.76 -6.54
C GLU A 56 4.71 8.11 -7.78
N TYR A 57 4.31 6.86 -8.07
CA TYR A 57 4.85 6.09 -9.18
C TYR A 57 3.94 6.07 -10.43
N ASP A 58 2.86 6.87 -10.41
CA ASP A 58 1.77 6.90 -11.41
C ASP A 58 1.24 5.50 -11.80
N LEU A 59 1.24 4.59 -10.83
CA LEU A 59 0.78 3.22 -11.00
C LEU A 59 -0.74 3.24 -11.24
N GLY A 60 -1.17 2.70 -12.38
CA GLY A 60 -2.58 2.70 -12.80
C GLY A 60 -2.92 3.71 -13.89
N ALA A 61 -1.98 4.56 -14.32
CA ALA A 61 -2.11 5.25 -15.60
C ALA A 61 -2.05 4.23 -16.75
N ALA A 62 -2.89 4.41 -17.78
CA ALA A 62 -2.75 3.64 -19.01
C ALA A 62 -1.34 3.88 -19.58
N PRO A 63 -0.66 2.85 -20.12
CA PRO A 63 0.63 3.07 -20.76
C PRO A 63 0.44 4.15 -21.82
N SER A 64 1.19 5.25 -21.69
CA SER A 64 1.23 6.29 -22.71
C SER A 64 1.68 5.62 -24.00
N GLY A 65 0.74 5.42 -24.92
CA GLY A 65 0.94 4.65 -26.14
C GLY A 65 2.07 5.24 -26.97
N GLY A 66 3.26 4.65 -26.86
CA GLY A 66 4.28 4.72 -27.89
C GLY A 66 3.84 3.84 -29.05
N ARG A 67 2.95 4.37 -29.90
CA ARG A 67 2.95 3.97 -31.31
C ARG A 67 3.64 5.10 -32.05
N ASP A 68 4.92 4.93 -32.29
CA ASP A 68 5.59 5.44 -33.47
C ASP A 68 6.66 4.41 -33.84
N PHE A 69 6.74 4.13 -35.15
CA PHE A 69 7.52 3.13 -35.90
C PHE A 69 6.83 1.78 -36.14
#